data_AF-A0A7Y4IQK4-F1
#
_entry.id   AF-A0A7Y4IQK4-F1
#
_cell.length_a   1.000
_cell.length_b   1.000
_cell.length_c   1.000
_cell.angle_alpha   90.00
_cell.angle_beta   90.00
_cell.angle_gamma   90.00
#
_symmetry.space_group_name_H-M   'P 1'
#
loop_
_entity.id
_entity.type
_entity.pdbx_description
1 polymer ?
#
loop_
_entity_poly.entity_id
_entity_poly.type
_entity_poly.pdbx_seq_one_letter_code
_entity_poly.pdbx_strand_id
1 'polypeptide(L)'
;MSHARGYDPDKPLGKPPKRKRGRPAKFSGPATSLTYAIQTEVVAQIRKGATRRIAASIAGTSAKHLENWLRRGRDAIEAGKRSRYTELVQDVEKAEAEYQMDLVRAVEEAIRDKSMNDKVLRWRLGVADREFRTERERTTAVGDAQGPFELVKPEDAQRALVEKLERFLAEASRAESPDADAATAGQDEEEDDEE
;
A
#
# COMPACT_ATOMS: atom_id res chain seq x y z
N MET A 1 13.60 -37.58 52.70
CA MET A 1 13.15 -36.76 51.56
C MET A 1 12.09 -35.79 52.08
N SER A 2 12.48 -34.58 52.44
CA SER A 2 11.60 -33.57 53.05
C SER A 2 10.84 -32.84 51.95
N HIS A 3 9.52 -32.95 51.89
CA HIS A 3 8.71 -32.20 50.93
C HIS A 3 8.75 -30.69 51.25
N ALA A 4 8.77 -29.87 50.20
CA ALA A 4 8.76 -28.41 50.30
C ALA A 4 7.56 -27.94 51.13
N ARG A 5 7.81 -27.05 52.10
CA ARG A 5 6.80 -26.50 53.02
C ARG A 5 5.57 -26.01 52.23
N GLY A 6 4.40 -26.60 52.50
CA GLY A 6 3.11 -26.03 52.14
C GLY A 6 2.28 -26.80 51.11
N TYR A 7 2.81 -27.84 50.47
CA TYR A 7 2.00 -28.71 49.61
C TYR A 7 1.73 -30.05 50.32
N ASP A 8 0.47 -30.22 50.72
CA ASP A 8 -0.07 -31.43 51.33
C ASP A 8 -0.95 -32.12 50.27
N PRO A 9 -0.51 -33.26 49.68
CA PRO A 9 -1.20 -33.92 48.58
C PRO A 9 -2.57 -34.49 48.98
N ASP A 10 -2.83 -34.66 50.28
CA ASP A 10 -4.07 -35.21 50.83
C ASP A 10 -5.11 -34.13 51.20
N LYS A 11 -4.77 -32.85 51.00
CA LYS A 11 -5.66 -31.74 51.37
C LYS A 11 -6.59 -31.38 50.21
N PRO A 12 -7.93 -31.53 50.34
CA PRO A 12 -8.84 -31.17 49.28
C PRO A 12 -8.72 -29.67 48.97
N LEU A 13 -8.50 -29.35 47.69
CA LEU A 13 -8.40 -27.98 47.19
C LEU A 13 -9.64 -27.20 47.65
N GLY A 14 -9.43 -26.18 48.49
CA GLY A 14 -10.52 -25.34 49.01
C GLY A 14 -11.36 -24.75 47.88
N LYS A 15 -12.67 -24.59 48.12
CA LYS A 15 -13.61 -24.01 47.15
C LYS A 15 -13.07 -22.66 46.64
N PRO A 16 -13.05 -22.40 45.32
CA PRO A 16 -12.53 -21.16 44.78
C PRO A 16 -13.30 -19.96 45.36
N PRO A 17 -12.62 -18.82 45.58
CA PRO A 17 -13.25 -17.64 46.16
C PRO A 17 -14.42 -17.20 45.27
N LYS A 18 -15.61 -17.04 45.89
CA LYS A 18 -16.80 -16.54 45.20
C LYS A 18 -16.50 -15.16 44.65
N ARG A 19 -16.40 -15.03 43.31
CA ARG A 19 -16.36 -13.73 42.63
C ARG A 19 -17.58 -12.92 43.08
N LYS A 20 -17.37 -11.71 43.61
CA LYS A 20 -18.46 -10.79 43.96
C LYS A 20 -19.29 -10.52 42.70
N ARG A 21 -20.49 -11.12 42.61
CA ARG A 21 -21.49 -10.81 41.58
C ARG A 21 -21.87 -9.34 41.73
N GLY A 22 -21.71 -8.54 40.67
CA GLY A 22 -22.35 -7.21 40.61
C GLY A 22 -21.52 -6.01 40.16
N ARG A 23 -20.20 -6.13 39.88
CA ARG A 23 -19.50 -5.04 39.18
C ARG A 23 -19.52 -5.32 37.68
N PRO A 24 -20.14 -4.47 36.83
CA PRO A 24 -19.96 -4.60 35.39
C PRO A 24 -18.45 -4.57 35.13
N ALA A 25 -17.97 -5.47 34.28
CA ALA A 25 -16.57 -5.47 33.89
C ALA A 25 -16.26 -4.06 33.36
N LYS A 26 -15.46 -3.28 34.12
CA LYS A 26 -14.94 -2.01 33.60
C LYS A 26 -14.33 -2.37 32.26
N PHE A 27 -14.77 -1.71 31.19
CA PHE A 27 -14.18 -1.88 29.88
C PHE A 27 -12.67 -1.70 30.03
N SER A 28 -11.96 -2.82 30.04
CA SER A 28 -10.51 -2.83 29.99
C SER A 28 -10.22 -2.42 28.57
N GLY A 29 -9.52 -1.31 28.39
CA GLY A 29 -9.00 -0.96 27.08
C GLY A 29 -8.12 -2.10 26.50
N PRO A 30 -7.56 -1.89 25.31
CA PRO A 30 -6.73 -2.90 24.65
C PRO A 30 -5.68 -3.47 25.60
N ALA A 31 -5.50 -4.79 25.57
CA ALA A 31 -4.52 -5.44 26.43
C ALA A 31 -3.12 -4.88 26.17
N THR A 32 -2.44 -4.43 27.23
CA THR A 32 -1.12 -3.79 27.15
C THR A 32 0.03 -4.76 27.43
N SER A 33 -0.26 -5.94 27.95
CA SER A 33 0.71 -7.01 28.20
C SER A 33 0.58 -8.14 27.17
N LEU A 34 1.71 -8.69 26.75
CA LEU A 34 1.76 -9.84 25.86
C LEU A 34 1.52 -11.11 26.67
N THR A 35 0.34 -11.71 26.53
CA THR A 35 0.02 -13.02 27.08
C THR A 35 0.16 -14.12 26.02
N TYR A 36 0.21 -15.38 26.45
CA TYR A 36 0.23 -16.51 25.52
C TYR A 36 -1.03 -16.57 24.64
N ALA A 37 -2.21 -16.33 25.22
CA ALA A 37 -3.46 -16.29 24.47
C ALA A 37 -3.43 -15.23 23.35
N ILE A 38 -2.91 -14.03 23.64
CA ILE A 38 -2.78 -12.97 22.64
C ILE A 38 -1.79 -13.36 21.54
N GLN A 39 -0.62 -13.91 21.91
CA GLN A 39 0.38 -14.38 20.94
C GLN A 39 -0.21 -15.43 20.00
N THR A 40 -0.84 -16.48 20.55
CA THR A 40 -1.43 -17.57 19.77
C THR A 40 -2.53 -17.06 18.85
N GLU A 41 -3.40 -16.17 19.32
CA GLU A 41 -4.48 -15.60 18.50
C GLU A 41 -3.92 -14.72 17.37
N VAL A 42 -2.96 -13.84 17.67
CA VAL A 42 -2.30 -13.01 16.64
C VAL A 42 -1.70 -13.88 15.55
N VAL A 43 -0.93 -14.90 15.92
CA VAL A 43 -0.26 -15.83 14.98
C VAL A 43 -1.30 -16.60 14.16
N ALA A 44 -2.37 -17.09 14.79
CA ALA A 44 -3.43 -17.81 14.10
C ALA A 44 -4.17 -16.95 13.06
N GLN A 45 -4.37 -15.66 13.34
CA GLN A 45 -5.02 -14.75 12.40
C GLN A 45 -4.08 -14.33 11.26
N ILE A 46 -2.80 -14.10 11.55
CA ILE A 46 -1.80 -13.79 10.52
C ILE A 46 -1.64 -14.96 9.54
N ARG A 47 -1.64 -16.20 10.03
CA ARG A 47 -1.62 -17.41 9.19
C ARG A 47 -2.80 -17.48 8.21
N LYS A 48 -3.95 -16.90 8.57
CA LYS A 48 -5.13 -16.79 7.70
C LYS A 48 -5.07 -15.62 6.72
N GLY A 49 -4.00 -14.83 6.74
CA GLY A 49 -3.84 -13.64 5.90
C GLY A 49 -4.36 -12.34 6.50
N ALA A 50 -4.70 -12.31 7.79
CA ALA A 50 -5.07 -11.07 8.46
C ALA A 50 -3.87 -10.12 8.54
N THR A 51 -4.11 -8.83 8.29
CA THR A 51 -3.08 -7.81 8.55
C THR A 51 -2.79 -7.74 10.05
N ARG A 52 -1.58 -7.32 10.43
CA ARG A 52 -1.19 -7.17 11.85
C ARG A 52 -2.18 -6.32 12.66
N ARG A 53 -2.78 -5.29 12.05
CA ARG A 53 -3.82 -4.46 12.67
C ARG A 53 -5.10 -5.25 12.97
N ILE A 54 -5.56 -6.05 12.02
CA ILE A 54 -6.76 -6.89 12.18
C ILE A 54 -6.49 -7.98 13.22
N ALA A 55 -5.36 -8.68 13.11
CA ALA A 55 -4.94 -9.71 14.05
C ALA A 55 -4.86 -9.17 15.49
N ALA A 56 -4.24 -7.99 15.68
CA ALA A 56 -4.19 -7.32 16.99
C ALA A 56 -5.59 -7.02 17.54
N SER A 57 -6.48 -6.50 16.69
CA SER A 57 -7.85 -6.14 17.10
C SER A 57 -8.67 -7.36 17.51
N ILE A 58 -8.56 -8.47 16.77
CA ILE A 58 -9.21 -9.75 17.09
C ILE A 58 -8.65 -10.33 18.40
N ALA A 59 -7.34 -10.25 18.60
CA ALA A 59 -6.69 -10.72 19.82
C ALA A 59 -6.93 -9.81 21.05
N GLY A 60 -7.69 -8.71 20.90
CA GLY A 60 -8.03 -7.80 22.01
C GLY A 60 -6.91 -6.85 22.41
N THR A 61 -5.97 -6.56 21.51
CA THR A 61 -4.90 -5.55 21.71
C THR A 61 -4.92 -4.49 20.61
N SER A 62 -4.03 -3.51 20.69
CA SER A 62 -3.88 -2.47 19.67
C SER A 62 -2.72 -2.79 18.73
N ALA A 63 -2.82 -2.34 17.48
CA ALA A 63 -1.72 -2.47 16.51
C ALA A 63 -0.42 -1.85 17.03
N LYS A 64 -0.51 -0.71 17.73
CA LYS A 64 0.63 -0.03 18.36
C LYS A 64 1.32 -0.92 19.40
N HIS A 65 0.58 -1.65 20.22
CA HIS A 65 1.20 -2.56 21.20
C HIS A 65 1.89 -3.73 20.51
N LEU A 66 1.24 -4.34 19.51
CA LEU A 66 1.82 -5.42 18.72
C LEU A 66 3.13 -4.98 18.03
N GLU A 67 3.15 -3.81 17.38
CA GLU A 67 4.35 -3.27 16.73
C GLU A 67 5.49 -3.02 17.73
N ASN A 68 5.18 -2.48 18.91
CA ASN A 68 6.18 -2.27 19.95
C ASN A 68 6.74 -3.59 20.50
N TRP A 69 5.92 -4.64 20.63
CA TRP A 69 6.38 -5.96 21.05
C TRP A 69 7.28 -6.61 19.99
N LEU A 70 6.91 -6.50 18.71
CA LEU A 70 7.73 -7.01 17.61
C LEU A 70 9.07 -6.26 17.53
N ARG A 71 9.08 -4.94 17.70
CA ARG A 71 10.34 -4.16 17.75
C ARG A 71 11.24 -4.66 18.88
N ARG A 72 10.72 -4.74 20.11
CA ARG A 72 11.48 -5.26 21.26
C ARG A 72 12.00 -6.68 21.05
N GLY A 73 11.21 -7.52 20.35
CA GLY A 73 11.62 -8.87 20.00
C GLY A 73 12.82 -8.86 19.06
N ARG A 74 12.81 -8.03 18.02
CA ARG A 74 13.95 -7.87 17.09
C ARG A 74 15.19 -7.33 17.79
N ASP A 75 15.04 -6.27 18.59
CA ASP A 75 16.13 -5.69 19.37
C ASP A 75 16.76 -6.76 20.31
N ALA A 76 15.93 -7.63 20.90
CA ALA A 76 16.40 -8.71 21.76
C ALA A 76 17.12 -9.83 20.98
N ILE A 77 16.65 -10.16 19.76
CA ILE A 77 17.31 -11.12 18.87
C ILE A 77 18.70 -10.61 18.47
N GLU A 78 18.80 -9.34 18.06
CA GLU A 78 20.08 -8.69 17.72
C GLU A 78 21.06 -8.69 18.90
N ALA A 79 20.55 -8.48 20.12
CA ALA A 79 21.32 -8.56 21.35
C ALA A 79 21.62 -9.99 21.83
N GLY A 80 21.22 -11.04 21.08
CA GLY A 80 21.42 -12.45 21.44
C GLY A 80 20.63 -12.93 22.65
N LYS A 81 19.56 -12.22 23.02
CA LYS A 81 18.72 -12.52 24.20
C LYS A 81 17.47 -13.29 23.77
N ARG A 82 17.05 -14.24 24.60
CA ARG A 82 15.77 -14.94 24.45
C ARG A 82 14.70 -14.32 25.34
N SER A 83 13.52 -14.07 24.78
CA SER A 83 12.36 -13.58 25.54
C SER A 83 11.05 -13.97 24.86
N ARG A 84 9.93 -13.77 25.54
CA ARG A 84 8.59 -13.95 24.94
C ARG A 84 8.38 -13.10 23.67
N TYR A 85 9.04 -11.94 23.59
CA TYR A 85 8.99 -11.09 22.41
C TYR A 85 9.79 -11.66 21.24
N THR A 86 10.88 -12.39 21.51
CA THR A 86 11.64 -13.07 20.43
C THR A 86 10.86 -14.23 19.86
N GLU A 87 10.18 -15.01 20.72
CA GLU A 87 9.25 -16.06 20.29
C GLU A 87 8.12 -15.48 19.43
N LEU A 88 7.49 -14.38 19.86
CA LEU A 88 6.46 -13.71 19.07
C LEU A 88 6.95 -13.31 17.68
N VAL A 89 8.16 -12.76 17.56
CA VAL A 89 8.73 -12.37 16.26
C VAL A 89 8.88 -13.60 15.36
N GLN A 90 9.49 -14.66 15.86
CA GLN A 90 9.70 -15.89 15.09
C GLN A 90 8.37 -16.54 14.68
N ASP A 91 7.39 -16.59 15.57
CA ASP A 91 6.07 -17.18 15.27
C ASP A 91 5.30 -16.35 14.23
N VAL A 92 5.40 -15.02 14.29
CA VAL A 92 4.76 -14.12 13.33
C VAL A 92 5.42 -14.23 11.95
N GLU A 93 6.76 -14.23 11.89
CA GLU A 93 7.50 -14.39 10.63
C GLU A 93 7.21 -15.74 9.99
N LYS A 94 7.14 -16.81 10.80
CA LYS A 94 6.71 -18.14 10.34
C LYS A 94 5.29 -18.12 9.79
N ALA A 95 4.34 -17.49 10.48
CA ALA A 95 2.96 -17.42 10.03
C ALA A 95 2.79 -16.57 8.74
N GLU A 96 3.58 -15.51 8.59
CA GLU A 96 3.62 -14.71 7.36
C GLU A 96 4.14 -15.54 6.18
N ALA A 97 5.22 -16.31 6.38
CA ALA A 97 5.76 -17.22 5.36
C ALA A 97 4.77 -18.34 4.99
N GLU A 98 4.10 -18.95 5.98
CA GLU A 98 3.06 -19.97 5.75
C GLU A 98 1.92 -19.42 4.88
N TYR A 99 1.43 -18.22 5.19
CA TYR A 99 0.39 -17.56 4.40
C TYR A 99 0.86 -17.21 2.98
N GLN A 100 2.10 -16.76 2.82
CA GLN A 100 2.67 -16.50 1.49
C GLN A 100 2.72 -17.77 0.63
N MET A 101 3.14 -18.91 1.21
CA MET A 101 3.13 -20.20 0.50
C MET A 101 1.72 -20.64 0.13
N ASP A 102 0.73 -20.41 1.00
CA ASP A 102 -0.67 -20.68 0.69
C ASP A 102 -1.18 -19.80 -0.48
N LEU A 103 -0.75 -18.53 -0.56
CA LEU A 103 -1.05 -17.66 -1.70
C LEU A 103 -0.42 -18.17 -3.00
N VAL A 104 0.84 -18.62 -2.96
CA VAL A 104 1.51 -19.20 -4.14
C VAL A 104 0.73 -20.40 -4.65
N ARG A 105 0.35 -21.33 -3.76
CA ARG A 105 -0.47 -22.49 -4.11
C ARG A 105 -1.81 -22.07 -4.74
N ALA A 106 -2.49 -21.09 -4.17
CA ALA A 106 -3.76 -20.59 -4.70
C ALA A 106 -3.61 -19.95 -6.10
N VAL A 107 -2.50 -19.26 -6.37
CA VAL A 107 -2.19 -18.72 -7.70
C VAL A 107 -1.95 -19.85 -8.69
N GLU A 108 -1.17 -20.87 -8.33
CA GLU A 108 -0.91 -22.02 -9.20
C GLU A 108 -2.21 -22.78 -9.56
N GLU A 109 -3.10 -22.94 -8.58
CA GLU A 109 -4.43 -23.53 -8.80
C GLU A 109 -5.27 -22.68 -9.76
N ALA A 110 -5.28 -21.35 -9.58
CA ALA A 110 -6.01 -20.44 -10.45
C ALA A 110 -5.42 -20.35 -11.88
N ILE A 111 -4.13 -20.61 -12.06
CA ILE A 111 -3.53 -20.75 -13.40
C ILE A 111 -4.07 -21.99 -14.12
N ARG A 112 -4.28 -23.09 -13.38
CA ARG A 112 -4.86 -24.33 -13.93
C ARG A 112 -6.34 -24.17 -14.21
N ASP A 113 -7.08 -23.53 -13.31
CA ASP A 113 -8.50 -23.24 -13.47
C ASP A 113 -8.75 -21.82 -14.00
N LYS A 114 -8.91 -21.73 -15.32
CA LYS A 114 -9.16 -20.45 -16.03
C LYS A 114 -10.45 -19.74 -15.63
N SER A 115 -11.33 -20.36 -14.83
CA SER A 115 -12.54 -19.72 -14.31
C SER A 115 -12.28 -18.88 -13.05
N MET A 116 -11.14 -19.06 -12.38
CA MET A 116 -10.78 -18.32 -11.18
C MET A 116 -10.20 -16.94 -11.51
N ASN A 117 -10.63 -15.92 -10.75
CA ASN A 117 -10.03 -14.58 -10.81
C ASN A 117 -8.80 -14.51 -9.89
N ASP A 118 -7.63 -14.64 -10.48
CA ASP A 118 -6.34 -14.66 -9.78
C ASP A 118 -5.74 -13.25 -9.55
N LYS A 119 -6.37 -12.18 -10.04
CA LYS A 119 -5.83 -10.81 -9.98
C LYS A 119 -5.52 -10.37 -8.55
N VAL A 120 -6.43 -10.69 -7.62
CA VAL A 120 -6.28 -10.31 -6.21
C VAL A 120 -5.17 -11.11 -5.54
N LEU A 121 -5.02 -12.39 -5.88
CA LEU A 121 -3.96 -13.25 -5.36
C LEU A 121 -2.58 -12.78 -5.84
N ARG A 122 -2.45 -12.47 -7.13
CA ARG A 122 -1.23 -11.88 -7.72
C ARG A 122 -0.88 -10.52 -7.11
N TRP A 123 -1.88 -9.65 -6.93
CA TRP A 123 -1.67 -8.37 -6.25
C TRP A 123 -1.19 -8.56 -4.80
N ARG A 124 -1.82 -9.47 -4.04
CA ARG A 124 -1.40 -9.78 -2.67
C ARG A 124 0.03 -10.28 -2.60
N LEU A 125 0.44 -11.16 -3.51
CA LEU A 125 1.81 -11.68 -3.58
C LEU A 125 2.83 -10.56 -3.86
N GLY A 126 2.53 -9.68 -4.82
CA GLY A 126 3.42 -8.54 -5.16
C GLY A 126 3.49 -7.45 -4.09
N VAL A 127 2.52 -7.37 -3.18
CA VAL A 127 2.57 -6.48 -2.00
C VAL A 127 3.33 -7.12 -0.84
N ALA A 128 3.13 -8.43 -0.61
CA ALA A 128 3.63 -9.16 0.54
C ALA A 128 5.15 -9.36 0.53
N ASP A 129 5.77 -9.49 -0.65
CA ASP A 129 7.22 -9.57 -0.75
C ASP A 129 7.78 -8.50 -1.69
N ARG A 130 8.93 -7.94 -1.31
CA ARG A 130 9.71 -7.10 -2.21
C ARG A 130 10.40 -7.95 -3.28
N GLU A 131 10.73 -9.21 -3.00
CA GLU A 131 11.35 -10.13 -3.97
C GLU A 131 10.41 -10.48 -5.12
N PHE A 132 9.09 -10.54 -4.87
CA PHE A 132 8.07 -10.72 -5.92
C PHE A 132 7.68 -9.44 -6.65
N ARG A 133 8.17 -8.28 -6.21
CA ARG A 133 8.17 -7.11 -7.09
C ARG A 133 9.25 -7.40 -8.10
N THR A 134 8.87 -7.87 -9.28
CA THR A 134 9.67 -7.60 -10.47
C THR A 134 10.06 -6.13 -10.36
N GLU A 135 11.36 -5.85 -10.24
CA GLU A 135 11.84 -4.49 -10.45
C GLU A 135 11.20 -4.10 -11.76
N ARG A 136 10.23 -3.19 -11.70
CA ARG A 136 9.85 -2.47 -12.91
C ARG A 136 11.19 -1.89 -13.29
N GLU A 137 11.80 -2.43 -14.34
CA GLU A 137 12.84 -1.73 -15.07
C GLU A 137 12.28 -0.33 -15.15
N ARG A 138 12.86 0.57 -14.35
CA ARG A 138 12.78 1.96 -14.71
C ARG A 138 13.46 1.88 -16.05
N THR A 139 12.68 1.95 -17.11
CA THR A 139 13.19 2.38 -18.40
C THR A 139 13.95 3.65 -18.05
N THR A 140 15.25 3.50 -17.84
CA THR A 140 16.19 4.58 -17.96
C THR A 140 15.85 5.11 -19.32
N ALA A 141 15.31 6.32 -19.35
CA ALA A 141 15.13 7.06 -20.58
C ALA A 141 16.53 7.18 -21.18
N VAL A 142 16.89 6.19 -22.00
CA VAL A 142 18.00 6.28 -22.94
C VAL A 142 17.38 7.03 -24.10
N GLY A 143 17.48 8.34 -24.04
CA GLY A 143 16.83 9.27 -24.94
C GLY A 143 16.50 10.53 -24.17
N ASP A 144 16.96 11.66 -24.70
CA ASP A 144 16.89 13.01 -24.14
C ASP A 144 15.63 13.30 -23.31
N ALA A 145 15.83 14.16 -22.31
CA ALA A 145 14.83 14.78 -21.45
C ALA A 145 13.44 15.01 -22.11
N GLN A 146 12.60 13.98 -22.14
CA GLN A 146 11.21 14.08 -22.59
C GLN A 146 10.31 13.42 -21.54
N GLY A 147 10.10 14.17 -20.45
CA GLY A 147 8.79 14.15 -19.79
C GLY A 147 7.75 14.83 -20.69
N PRO A 148 6.47 14.91 -20.28
CA PRO A 148 5.38 15.47 -21.10
C PRO A 148 5.47 16.99 -21.34
N PHE A 149 6.60 17.60 -20.98
CA PHE A 149 6.93 18.98 -21.28
C PHE A 149 8.11 18.93 -22.26
N GLU A 150 7.83 19.20 -23.54
CA GLU A 150 8.89 19.50 -24.49
C GLU A 150 9.66 20.71 -23.96
N LEU A 151 10.96 20.54 -23.74
CA LEU A 151 11.89 21.65 -23.53
C LEU A 151 11.99 22.43 -24.84
N VAL A 152 11.06 23.36 -25.04
CA VAL A 152 11.13 24.33 -26.14
C VAL A 152 12.43 25.11 -25.95
N LYS A 153 13.32 25.02 -26.94
CA LYS A 153 14.56 25.79 -26.92
C LYS A 153 14.21 27.28 -26.90
N PRO A 154 14.96 28.12 -26.17
CA PRO A 154 14.61 29.54 -26.03
C PRO A 154 14.45 30.26 -27.38
N GLU A 155 15.17 29.81 -28.41
CA GLU A 155 15.08 30.32 -29.78
C GLU A 155 13.73 30.00 -30.45
N ASP A 156 13.18 28.81 -30.19
CA ASP A 156 11.88 28.38 -30.73
C ASP A 156 10.73 29.14 -30.06
N ALA A 157 10.86 29.40 -28.75
CA ALA A 157 9.89 30.21 -28.02
C ALA A 157 9.89 31.69 -28.49
N GLN A 158 11.07 32.25 -28.79
CA GLN A 158 11.19 33.61 -29.33
C GLN A 158 10.54 33.72 -30.72
N ARG A 159 10.80 32.77 -31.61
CA ARG A 159 10.21 32.75 -32.95
C ARG A 159 8.69 32.69 -32.90
N ALA A 160 8.13 31.81 -32.06
CA ALA A 160 6.69 31.71 -31.88
C ALA A 160 6.05 32.98 -31.29
N LEU A 161 6.80 33.73 -30.47
CA LEU A 161 6.35 35.00 -29.90
C LEU A 161 6.34 36.11 -30.96
N VAL A 162 7.39 36.18 -31.78
CA VAL A 162 7.50 37.14 -32.90
C VAL A 162 6.36 36.93 -33.89
N GLU A 163 6.12 35.69 -34.31
CA GLU A 163 5.04 35.35 -35.25
C GLU A 163 3.65 35.76 -34.72
N LYS A 164 3.41 35.55 -33.42
CA LYS A 164 2.15 35.99 -32.78
C LYS A 164 2.03 37.51 -32.69
N LEU A 165 3.13 38.21 -32.43
CA LEU A 165 3.14 39.68 -32.39
C LEU A 165 2.92 40.28 -33.78
N GLU A 166 3.55 39.73 -34.82
CA GLU A 166 3.33 40.15 -36.20
C GLU A 166 1.88 39.97 -36.62
N ARG A 167 1.29 38.80 -36.30
CA ARG A 167 -0.13 38.55 -36.56
C ARG A 167 -1.05 39.52 -35.83
N PHE A 168 -0.77 39.79 -34.55
CA PHE A 168 -1.55 40.73 -33.76
C PHE A 168 -1.46 42.16 -34.30
N LEU A 169 -0.26 42.60 -34.70
CA LEU A 169 -0.06 43.92 -35.27
C LEU A 169 -0.70 44.06 -36.65
N ALA A 170 -0.68 43.01 -37.48
CA ALA A 170 -1.39 42.98 -38.77
C ALA A 170 -2.91 43.01 -38.61
N GLU A 171 -3.43 42.36 -37.56
CA GLU A 171 -4.86 42.37 -37.24
C GLU A 171 -5.30 43.73 -36.65
N ALA A 172 -4.45 44.34 -35.81
CA ALA A 172 -4.67 45.69 -35.29
C ALA A 172 -4.59 46.77 -36.37
N SER A 173 -3.64 46.67 -37.31
CA SER A 173 -3.52 47.63 -38.43
C SER A 173 -4.68 47.50 -39.43
N ARG A 174 -5.16 46.27 -39.66
CA ARG A 174 -6.38 46.03 -40.44
C ARG A 174 -7.63 46.59 -39.75
N ALA A 175 -7.68 46.58 -38.41
CA ALA A 175 -8.76 47.18 -37.64
C ALA A 175 -8.73 48.72 -37.62
N GLU A 176 -7.55 49.35 -37.76
CA GLU A 176 -7.40 50.81 -37.82
C GLU A 176 -7.61 51.43 -39.22
N SER A 177 -7.60 50.63 -40.28
CA SER A 177 -7.83 51.09 -41.67
C SER A 177 -8.99 50.35 -42.34
N PRO A 178 -10.25 50.73 -42.08
CA PRO A 178 -11.42 50.00 -42.60
C PRO A 178 -11.69 50.17 -44.11
N ASP A 179 -10.89 50.94 -44.85
CA ASP A 179 -11.14 51.25 -46.28
C ASP A 179 -10.29 50.46 -47.29
N ALA A 180 -9.54 49.44 -46.87
CA ALA A 180 -8.71 48.64 -47.79
C ALA A 180 -9.43 47.45 -48.46
N ASP A 181 -10.57 46.99 -47.92
CA ASP A 181 -11.27 45.78 -48.43
C ASP A 181 -12.32 46.07 -49.52
N ALA A 182 -12.46 47.32 -49.99
CA ALA A 182 -13.42 47.66 -51.06
C ALA A 182 -12.89 47.46 -52.49
N ALA A 183 -11.62 47.08 -52.69
CA ALA A 183 -11.01 47.06 -54.03
C ALA A 183 -10.89 45.67 -54.71
N THR A 184 -11.22 44.57 -54.02
CA THR A 184 -10.99 43.21 -54.57
C THR A 184 -12.25 42.38 -54.83
N ALA A 185 -13.46 42.90 -54.58
CA ALA A 185 -14.71 42.18 -54.80
C ALA A 185 -15.40 42.55 -56.13
N GLY A 186 -14.64 42.69 -57.21
CA GLY A 186 -15.19 43.10 -58.51
C GLY A 186 -14.35 42.62 -59.69
N GLN A 187 -14.16 41.31 -59.82
CA GLN A 187 -13.74 40.63 -61.05
C GLN A 187 -13.86 39.11 -60.82
N ASP A 188 -15.08 38.59 -60.85
CA ASP A 188 -15.37 37.15 -61.00
C ASP A 188 -16.84 37.01 -61.48
N GLU A 189 -17.19 37.67 -62.58
CA GLU A 189 -18.33 37.30 -63.42
C GLU A 189 -17.90 37.49 -64.89
N GLU A 190 -18.29 36.53 -65.74
CA GLU A 190 -17.93 36.31 -67.17
C GLU A 190 -16.58 35.56 -67.34
N GLU A 191 -16.49 34.34 -67.91
CA GLU A 191 -17.26 33.70 -68.98
C GLU A 191 -17.35 32.18 -68.76
N ASP A 192 -18.58 31.67 -68.77
CA ASP A 192 -18.92 30.32 -69.23
C ASP A 192 -19.27 30.45 -70.73
N ASP A 193 -19.11 29.35 -71.49
CA ASP A 193 -19.44 29.16 -72.92
C ASP A 193 -18.38 29.58 -73.98
N GLU A 194 -17.72 28.60 -74.62
CA GLU A 194 -18.13 28.02 -75.93
C GLU A 194 -17.07 27.03 -76.49
N GLU A 195 -17.58 25.87 -76.92
CA GLU A 195 -17.09 24.86 -77.91
C GLU A 195 -15.67 24.27 -77.90
#